data_AF-T1FGD7-F1
#
_entry.id   AF-T1FGD7-F1
#
_cell.length_a   1.000
_cell.length_b   1.000
_cell.length_c   1.000
_cell.angle_alpha   90.00
_cell.angle_beta   90.00
_cell.angle_gamma   90.00
#
_symmetry.space_group_name_H-M   'P 1'
#
loop_
_entity.id
_entity.type
_entity.pdbx_description
1 polymer ?
#
loop_
_entity_poly.entity_id
_entity_poly.type
_entity_poly.pdbx_seq_one_letter_code
_entity_poly.pdbx_strand_id
1 'polypeptide(L)'
;MNEAFQFTKIIIRKVTTTIATFLAIFIIIISSNKIFQVDGVDADPLVEKEYCQWGKLNISCSPSHVIIIESAIYGRVRVGKCIRDLNKVHNCSWNVGELTDWLCSGRVGCYFDVAQFSMWGVQPCSQELTSNLYIQYRCVQGVVVVDDDDEDGNGDECVYSS
;
A
#
# COMPACT_ATOMS: atom_id res chain seq x y z
N MET A 1 -10.30 31.62 -68.62
CA MET A 1 -10.51 30.58 -67.59
C MET A 1 -9.26 30.27 -66.74
N ASN A 2 -8.27 31.17 -66.59
CA ASN A 2 -7.00 30.84 -65.89
C ASN A 2 -6.68 31.70 -64.65
N GLU A 3 -7.45 32.75 -64.36
CA GLU A 3 -7.15 33.66 -63.24
C GLU A 3 -7.65 33.12 -61.88
N ALA A 4 -8.73 32.32 -61.87
CA ALA A 4 -9.30 31.74 -60.64
C ALA A 4 -8.41 30.67 -59.98
N PHE A 5 -7.47 30.07 -60.71
CA PHE A 5 -6.65 28.95 -60.22
C PHE A 5 -5.45 29.40 -59.38
N GLN A 6 -4.99 30.64 -59.55
CA GLN A 6 -3.84 31.18 -58.80
C GLN A 6 -4.21 31.58 -57.37
N PHE A 7 -5.40 32.14 -57.18
CA PHE A 7 -5.89 32.54 -55.84
C PHE A 7 -6.06 31.34 -54.90
N THR A 8 -6.54 30.21 -55.42
CA THR A 8 -6.75 28.98 -54.62
C THR A 8 -5.44 28.40 -54.07
N LYS A 9 -4.33 28.45 -54.83
CA LYS A 9 -3.03 27.95 -54.37
C LYS A 9 -2.42 28.80 -53.25
N ILE A 10 -2.65 30.10 -53.27
CA ILE A 10 -2.16 31.03 -52.24
C ILE A 10 -2.92 30.83 -50.93
N ILE A 11 -4.25 30.63 -51.02
CA ILE A 11 -5.10 30.37 -49.85
C ILE A 11 -4.74 29.03 -49.21
N ILE A 12 -4.58 27.96 -50.01
CA ILE A 12 -4.21 26.63 -49.50
C ILE A 12 -2.83 26.68 -48.80
N ARG A 13 -1.83 27.36 -49.37
CA ARG A 13 -0.49 27.47 -48.76
C ARG A 13 -0.52 28.19 -47.42
N LYS A 14 -1.28 29.29 -47.29
CA LYS A 14 -1.40 30.01 -46.01
C LYS A 14 -2.13 29.17 -44.95
N VAL A 15 -3.19 28.48 -45.34
CA VAL A 15 -3.96 27.59 -44.46
C VAL A 15 -3.12 26.42 -43.96
N THR A 16 -2.33 25.77 -44.84
CA THR A 16 -1.45 24.67 -44.43
C THR A 16 -0.36 25.13 -43.47
N THR A 17 0.21 26.33 -43.66
CA THR A 17 1.22 26.88 -42.74
C THR A 17 0.61 27.19 -41.38
N THR A 18 -0.58 27.80 -41.32
CA THR A 18 -1.25 28.08 -40.04
C THR A 18 -1.57 26.79 -39.26
N ILE A 19 -2.13 25.77 -39.93
CA ILE A 19 -2.45 24.49 -39.29
C ILE A 19 -1.19 23.82 -38.75
N ALA A 20 -0.10 23.82 -39.54
CA ALA A 20 1.18 23.25 -39.11
C ALA A 20 1.74 23.96 -37.87
N THR A 21 1.62 25.29 -37.78
CA THR A 21 2.08 26.05 -36.60
C THR A 21 1.24 25.76 -35.35
N PHE A 22 -0.09 25.64 -35.47
CA PHE A 22 -0.95 25.28 -34.34
C PHE A 22 -0.67 23.87 -33.84
N LEU A 23 -0.46 22.90 -34.74
CA LEU A 23 -0.09 21.53 -34.38
C LEU A 23 1.25 21.49 -33.64
N ALA A 24 2.26 22.24 -34.10
CA ALA A 24 3.55 22.32 -33.43
C ALA A 24 3.43 22.91 -32.01
N ILE A 25 2.66 24.00 -31.84
CA ILE A 25 2.43 24.62 -30.53
C ILE A 25 1.67 23.67 -29.60
N PHE A 26 0.64 22.97 -30.10
CA PHE A 26 -0.13 22.01 -29.31
C PHE A 26 0.73 20.82 -28.85
N ILE A 27 1.63 20.32 -29.70
CA ILE A 27 2.62 19.29 -29.32
C ILE A 27 3.57 19.80 -28.24
N ILE A 28 4.02 21.06 -28.32
CA ILE A 28 4.87 21.69 -27.28
C ILE A 28 4.10 21.84 -25.95
N ILE A 29 2.82 22.19 -25.99
CA ILE A 29 1.98 22.30 -24.79
C ILE A 29 1.74 20.91 -24.18
N ILE A 30 1.45 19.88 -24.99
CA ILE A 30 1.29 18.49 -24.50
C ILE A 30 2.60 17.98 -23.89
N SER A 31 3.77 18.26 -24.49
CA SER A 31 5.06 17.82 -23.95
C SER A 31 5.53 18.61 -22.73
N SER A 32 5.02 19.83 -22.53
CA SER A 32 5.27 20.66 -21.36
C SER A 32 4.38 20.32 -20.16
N ASN A 33 3.33 19.50 -20.36
CA ASN A 33 2.61 18.84 -19.27
C ASN A 33 3.46 17.70 -18.69
N LYS A 34 4.65 18.04 -18.18
CA LYS A 34 5.27 17.24 -17.13
C LYS A 34 4.39 17.41 -15.91
N ILE A 35 3.46 16.48 -15.74
CA ILE A 35 2.77 16.24 -14.48
C ILE A 35 3.85 16.18 -13.41
N PHE A 36 3.81 17.18 -12.53
CA PHE A 36 4.61 17.27 -11.32
C PHE A 36 4.31 16.01 -10.49
N GLN A 37 5.18 15.00 -10.56
CA GLN A 37 5.20 13.95 -9.55
C GLN A 37 5.66 14.62 -8.28
N VAL A 38 4.70 14.88 -7.39
CA VAL A 38 4.99 15.15 -5.99
C VAL A 38 5.61 13.87 -5.46
N ASP A 39 6.91 13.89 -5.17
CA ASP A 39 7.56 12.88 -4.33
C ASP A 39 6.98 13.04 -2.92
N GLY A 40 5.77 12.54 -2.75
CA GLY A 40 5.07 12.51 -1.48
C GLY A 40 5.59 11.31 -0.69
N VAL A 41 6.26 11.58 0.42
CA VAL A 41 6.48 10.71 1.59
C VAL A 41 6.66 9.24 1.22
N ASP A 42 7.91 8.76 1.22
CA ASP A 42 8.35 7.39 0.90
C ASP A 42 7.62 6.29 1.71
N ALA A 43 6.37 6.03 1.35
CA ALA A 43 5.56 4.94 1.83
C ALA A 43 5.48 3.91 0.69
N ASP A 44 5.99 2.71 0.96
CA ASP A 44 5.87 1.59 0.05
C ASP A 44 4.39 1.28 -0.25
N PRO A 45 4.09 0.66 -1.41
CA PRO A 45 2.72 0.29 -1.75
C PRO A 45 2.10 -0.64 -0.70
N LEU A 46 0.78 -0.52 -0.52
CA LEU A 46 0.01 -1.41 0.35
C LEU A 46 0.13 -2.87 -0.12
N VAL A 47 0.59 -3.74 0.76
CA VAL A 47 0.77 -5.18 0.50
C VAL A 47 -0.30 -5.97 1.22
N GLU A 48 -1.02 -6.84 0.49
CA GLU A 48 -2.01 -7.74 1.04
C GLU A 48 -1.52 -9.19 0.99
N LYS A 49 -1.58 -9.91 2.12
CA LYS A 49 -1.16 -11.31 2.22
C LYS A 49 -2.16 -12.17 2.99
N GLU A 50 -2.12 -13.47 2.66
CA GLU A 50 -2.89 -14.52 3.32
C GLU A 50 -1.94 -15.56 3.93
N TYR A 51 -2.20 -15.92 5.18
CA TYR A 51 -1.50 -16.97 5.91
C TYR A 51 -2.51 -17.98 6.48
N CYS A 52 -2.25 -19.28 6.28
CA CYS A 52 -3.13 -20.34 6.79
C CYS A 52 -2.92 -20.54 8.30
N GLN A 53 -3.87 -21.16 9.01
CA GLN A 53 -3.80 -21.44 10.46
C GLN A 53 -2.44 -21.98 10.95
N TRP A 54 -1.89 -22.96 10.23
CA TRP A 54 -0.63 -23.62 10.58
C TRP A 54 0.59 -23.02 9.86
N GLY A 55 0.40 -21.87 9.22
CA GLY A 55 1.46 -21.11 8.56
C GLY A 55 2.20 -20.21 9.53
N LYS A 56 3.31 -19.64 9.04
CA LYS A 56 4.10 -18.65 9.75
C LYS A 56 3.94 -17.31 9.07
N LEU A 57 3.62 -16.28 9.86
CA LEU A 57 3.74 -14.91 9.40
C LEU A 57 5.22 -14.53 9.39
N ASN A 58 5.64 -13.92 8.30
CA ASN A 58 6.99 -13.41 8.09
C ASN A 58 6.86 -12.17 7.21
N ILE A 59 7.04 -11.01 7.82
CA ILE A 59 7.03 -9.70 7.19
C ILE A 59 8.37 -9.05 7.50
N SER A 60 9.00 -8.46 6.48
CA SER A 60 10.26 -7.70 6.63
C SER A 60 10.21 -6.51 5.69
N CYS A 61 10.66 -5.36 6.20
CA CYS A 61 10.90 -4.15 5.45
C CYS A 61 12.42 -3.93 5.26
N SER A 62 12.78 -2.93 4.45
CA SER A 62 14.16 -2.46 4.32
C SER A 62 14.68 -1.89 5.65
N PRO A 63 16.01 -1.84 5.91
CA PRO A 63 16.56 -1.44 7.21
C PRO A 63 16.16 -0.05 7.73
N SER A 64 15.79 0.88 6.83
CA SER A 64 15.32 2.23 7.17
C SER A 64 13.80 2.34 7.25
N HIS A 65 13.08 1.24 7.08
CA HIS A 65 11.63 1.21 7.03
C HIS A 65 11.04 0.37 8.16
N VAL A 66 9.88 0.77 8.63
CA VAL A 66 9.10 0.06 9.63
C VAL A 66 7.80 -0.43 9.04
N ILE A 67 7.31 -1.55 9.56
CA ILE A 67 6.00 -2.10 9.22
C ILE A 67 4.92 -1.20 9.82
N ILE A 68 3.86 -0.94 9.06
CA ILE A 68 2.60 -0.39 9.54
C ILE A 68 1.49 -1.35 9.11
N ILE A 69 0.75 -1.87 10.08
CA ILE A 69 -0.43 -2.69 9.81
C ILE A 69 -1.62 -1.78 9.52
N GLU A 70 -2.25 -1.98 8.37
CA GLU A 70 -3.44 -1.21 7.95
C GLU A 70 -4.72 -1.96 8.30
N SER A 71 -4.73 -3.27 8.12
CA SER A 71 -5.84 -4.12 8.52
C SER A 71 -5.40 -5.55 8.73
N ALA A 72 -6.05 -6.25 9.66
CA ALA A 72 -5.85 -7.68 9.83
C ALA A 72 -7.15 -8.36 10.25
N ILE A 73 -7.49 -9.44 9.55
CA ILE A 73 -8.71 -10.22 9.79
C ILE A 73 -8.32 -11.69 9.92
N TYR A 74 -8.69 -12.28 11.05
CA TYR A 74 -8.50 -13.70 11.30
C TYR A 74 -9.84 -14.43 11.22
N GLY A 75 -9.93 -15.52 10.47
CA GLY A 75 -11.14 -16.31 10.32
C GLY A 75 -11.26 -16.96 8.95
N ARG A 76 -12.50 -17.24 8.51
CA ARG A 76 -12.79 -18.04 7.32
C ARG A 76 -13.52 -17.27 6.21
N VAL A 77 -13.05 -16.05 5.96
CA VAL A 77 -13.79 -14.98 5.25
C VAL A 77 -13.96 -15.19 3.74
N ARG A 78 -12.93 -15.66 3.03
CA ARG A 78 -12.97 -15.72 1.56
C ARG A 78 -12.10 -16.85 1.00
N VAL A 79 -12.32 -17.15 -0.27
CA VAL A 79 -11.49 -18.09 -1.03
C VAL A 79 -10.12 -17.46 -1.29
N GLY A 80 -9.08 -18.29 -1.18
CA GLY A 80 -7.69 -17.89 -1.34
C GLY A 80 -6.77 -19.10 -1.38
N LYS A 81 -5.52 -18.90 -0.98
CA LYS A 81 -4.51 -19.96 -0.90
C LYS A 81 -4.92 -21.08 0.03
N CYS A 82 -5.56 -20.74 1.15
CA CYS A 82 -5.84 -21.69 2.24
C CYS A 82 -7.25 -22.30 2.14
N ILE A 83 -8.23 -21.56 1.59
CA ILE A 83 -9.58 -22.06 1.30
C ILE A 83 -9.78 -22.06 -0.21
N ARG A 84 -9.81 -23.25 -0.83
CA ARG A 84 -9.94 -23.40 -2.29
C ARG A 84 -11.38 -23.57 -2.79
N ASP A 85 -12.31 -23.81 -1.87
CA ASP A 85 -13.69 -24.18 -2.18
C ASP A 85 -14.64 -23.12 -1.61
N LEU A 86 -15.49 -22.55 -2.46
CA LEU A 86 -16.48 -21.54 -2.08
C LEU A 86 -17.49 -22.07 -1.06
N ASN A 87 -17.84 -23.36 -1.13
CA ASN A 87 -18.76 -24.00 -0.19
C ASN A 87 -18.17 -24.13 1.22
N LYS A 88 -16.87 -23.87 1.35
CA LYS A 88 -16.13 -23.92 2.61
C LYS A 88 -15.87 -22.52 3.17
N VAL A 89 -16.41 -21.46 2.58
CA VAL A 89 -16.37 -20.11 3.15
C VAL A 89 -17.42 -19.99 4.25
N HIS A 90 -17.04 -19.46 5.40
CA HIS A 90 -17.96 -19.21 6.51
C HIS A 90 -17.77 -17.76 6.97
N ASN A 91 -18.85 -17.04 7.23
CA ASN A 91 -18.79 -15.65 7.71
C ASN A 91 -18.42 -15.56 9.21
N CYS A 92 -17.44 -16.36 9.65
CA CYS A 92 -16.84 -16.26 10.97
C CYS A 92 -15.47 -15.59 10.83
N SER A 93 -15.32 -14.43 11.45
CA SER A 93 -14.08 -13.68 11.46
C SER A 93 -14.00 -12.72 12.64
N TRP A 94 -12.78 -12.31 12.93
CA TRP A 94 -12.46 -11.34 13.95
C TRP A 94 -11.44 -10.34 13.40
N ASN A 95 -11.64 -9.06 13.69
CA ASN A 95 -10.65 -8.03 13.37
C ASN A 95 -9.51 -8.09 14.40
N VAL A 96 -8.36 -8.59 13.98
CA VAL A 96 -7.16 -8.74 14.82
C VAL A 96 -6.15 -7.61 14.58
N GLY A 97 -6.58 -6.52 13.95
CA GLY A 97 -5.77 -5.36 13.59
C GLY A 97 -4.94 -4.85 14.75
N GLU A 98 -5.58 -4.51 15.88
CA GLU A 98 -4.92 -4.00 17.09
C GLU A 98 -3.85 -4.97 17.63
N LEU A 99 -4.16 -6.26 17.68
CA LEU A 99 -3.22 -7.28 18.14
C LEU A 99 -2.02 -7.40 17.20
N THR A 100 -2.26 -7.42 15.89
CA THR A 100 -1.17 -7.48 14.89
C THR A 100 -0.37 -6.18 14.83
N ASP A 101 -1.00 -5.04 15.07
CA ASP A 101 -0.37 -3.72 15.13
C ASP A 101 0.59 -3.67 16.31
N TRP A 102 0.13 -4.06 17.51
CA TRP A 102 0.99 -4.18 18.70
C TRP A 102 2.18 -5.14 18.50
N LEU A 103 1.97 -6.24 17.77
CA LEU A 103 3.02 -7.21 17.49
C LEU A 103 4.03 -6.73 16.45
N CYS A 104 3.58 -6.06 15.39
CA CYS A 104 4.39 -5.84 14.18
C CYS A 104 4.72 -4.39 13.88
N SER A 105 3.82 -3.44 14.18
CA SER A 105 4.00 -2.06 13.75
C SER A 105 5.18 -1.39 14.46
N GLY A 106 5.87 -0.51 13.75
CA GLY A 106 7.10 0.14 14.22
C GLY A 106 8.35 -0.76 14.21
N ARG A 107 8.23 -2.04 13.82
CA ARG A 107 9.36 -2.96 13.70
C ARG A 107 9.80 -3.09 12.24
N VAL A 108 11.08 -3.35 12.02
CA VAL A 108 11.62 -3.66 10.67
C VAL A 108 11.15 -5.06 10.20
N GLY A 109 10.92 -5.99 11.13
CA GLY A 109 10.47 -7.35 10.84
C GLY A 109 9.52 -7.89 11.89
N CYS A 110 8.61 -8.77 11.47
CA CYS A 110 7.61 -9.40 12.34
C CYS A 110 7.43 -10.89 11.99
N TYR A 111 7.45 -11.75 13.01
CA TYR A 111 7.45 -13.20 12.86
C TYR A 111 6.67 -13.89 14.00
N PHE A 112 5.65 -14.67 13.66
CA PHE A 112 4.95 -15.54 14.61
C PHE A 112 4.16 -16.64 13.89
N ASP A 113 3.80 -17.71 14.62
CA ASP A 113 2.95 -18.77 14.07
C ASP A 113 1.48 -18.33 14.13
N VAL A 114 0.76 -18.45 13.02
CA VAL A 114 -0.66 -18.00 12.95
C VAL A 114 -1.56 -18.76 13.92
N ALA A 115 -1.16 -19.97 14.33
CA ALA A 115 -1.87 -20.74 15.34
C ALA A 115 -1.89 -20.05 16.72
N GLN A 116 -0.95 -19.14 17.00
CA GLN A 116 -0.86 -18.43 18.29
C GLN A 116 -2.10 -17.55 18.56
N PHE A 117 -2.87 -17.14 17.54
CA PHE A 117 -4.15 -16.45 17.75
C PHE A 117 -5.10 -17.24 18.68
N SER A 118 -5.13 -18.57 18.55
CA SER A 118 -5.93 -19.43 19.44
C SER A 118 -5.43 -19.38 20.89
N MET A 119 -4.11 -19.22 21.10
CA MET A 119 -3.51 -19.11 22.43
C MET A 119 -3.80 -17.74 23.05
N TRP A 120 -3.95 -16.71 22.23
CA TRP A 120 -4.39 -15.36 22.63
C TRP A 120 -5.91 -15.24 22.78
N GLY A 121 -6.65 -16.36 22.72
CA GLY A 121 -8.10 -16.38 22.90
C GLY A 121 -8.91 -15.96 21.68
N VAL A 122 -8.28 -15.80 20.52
CA VAL A 122 -8.97 -15.43 19.28
C VAL A 122 -9.41 -16.69 18.53
N GLN A 123 -10.68 -17.06 18.69
CA GLN A 123 -11.29 -18.20 18.01
C GLN A 123 -12.69 -17.84 17.46
N PRO A 124 -12.78 -17.15 16.30
CA PRO A 124 -14.06 -16.74 15.73
C PRO A 124 -14.87 -17.90 15.14
N CYS A 125 -14.21 -18.98 14.75
CA CYS A 125 -14.83 -20.15 14.13
C CYS A 125 -14.71 -21.38 15.06
N SER A 126 -15.60 -22.36 14.89
CA SER A 126 -15.50 -23.66 15.58
C SER A 126 -14.13 -24.33 15.34
N GLN A 127 -13.65 -25.12 16.29
CA GLN A 127 -12.36 -25.83 16.25
C GLN A 127 -12.20 -26.73 15.01
N GLU A 128 -13.31 -27.21 14.44
CA GLU A 128 -13.31 -28.05 13.24
C GLU A 128 -13.04 -27.25 11.94
N LEU A 129 -13.16 -25.93 11.99
CA LEU A 129 -12.95 -25.05 10.85
C LEU A 129 -11.55 -24.43 10.90
N THR A 130 -10.75 -24.70 9.87
CA THR A 130 -9.46 -24.05 9.71
C THR A 130 -9.62 -22.56 9.42
N SER A 131 -8.94 -21.72 10.19
CA SER A 131 -8.97 -20.25 10.01
C SER A 131 -7.73 -19.75 9.26
N ASN A 132 -7.83 -18.58 8.64
CA ASN A 132 -6.73 -17.92 7.95
C ASN A 132 -6.59 -16.49 8.46
N LEU A 133 -5.38 -15.95 8.36
CA LEU A 133 -5.08 -14.56 8.57
C LEU A 133 -4.99 -13.85 7.21
N TYR A 134 -5.78 -12.81 7.03
CA TYR A 134 -5.59 -11.81 5.99
C TYR A 134 -5.02 -10.56 6.63
N ILE A 135 -3.90 -10.07 6.10
CA ILE A 135 -3.22 -8.89 6.64
C ILE A 135 -2.84 -7.95 5.50
N GLN A 136 -3.07 -6.66 5.72
CA GLN A 136 -2.63 -5.58 4.87
C GLN A 136 -1.62 -4.74 5.65
N TYR A 137 -0.47 -4.50 5.05
CA TYR A 137 0.59 -3.72 5.66
C TYR A 137 1.34 -2.92 4.61
N ARG A 138 2.03 -1.87 5.04
CA ARG A 138 3.01 -1.15 4.22
C ARG A 138 4.29 -0.92 5.00
N CYS A 139 5.38 -0.72 4.27
CA CYS A 139 6.64 -0.30 4.85
C CYS A 139 6.73 1.22 4.69
N VAL A 140 7.05 1.94 5.76
CA VAL A 140 7.24 3.39 5.72
C VAL A 140 8.61 3.73 6.24
N GLN A 141 9.26 4.73 5.65
CA GLN A 141 10.55 5.20 6.16
C GLN A 141 10.40 5.69 7.60
N GLY A 142 11.21 5.13 8.50
CA GLY A 142 11.28 5.58 9.89
C GLY A 142 12.02 6.91 9.98
N VAL A 143 11.40 7.90 10.64
CA VAL A 143 12.05 9.16 11.00
C VAL A 143 12.36 9.08 12.48
N VAL A 144 13.64 9.26 12.84
CA VAL A 144 14.03 9.44 14.24
C VAL A 144 13.57 10.84 14.62
N VAL A 145 12.54 10.90 15.46
CA VAL A 145 12.18 12.15 16.13
C VAL A 145 13.18 12.30 17.26
N VAL A 146 14.10 13.24 17.11
CA VAL A 146 14.94 13.70 18.22
C VAL A 146 14.10 14.77 18.88
N ASP A 147 13.48 14.44 20.01
CA ASP A 147 12.79 15.42 20.82
C ASP A 147 13.88 16.30 21.47
N ASP A 148 14.05 17.53 20.98
CA ASP A 148 15.03 18.50 21.50
C ASP A 148 14.60 19.14 22.84
N ASP A 149 13.66 18.52 23.57
CA ASP A 149 13.02 19.07 24.78
C ASP A 149 13.57 18.47 26.10
N ASP A 150 14.84 18.06 26.15
CA ASP A 150 15.53 17.68 27.40
C ASP A 150 16.34 18.85 27.99
N GLU A 151 15.66 19.95 28.33
CA GLU A 151 16.04 20.78 29.48
C GLU A 151 15.04 20.52 30.61
N ASP A 152 14.99 19.29 31.15
CA ASP A 152 14.65 19.07 32.56
C ASP A 152 15.05 17.65 32.98
N GLY A 153 16.09 17.58 33.81
CA GLY A 153 16.59 16.35 34.39
C GLY A 153 15.57 15.73 35.36
N ASN A 154 14.75 14.82 34.86
CA ASN A 154 14.16 13.77 35.69
C ASN A 154 14.01 12.48 34.88
N GLY A 155 15.00 11.60 35.04
CA GLY A 155 15.03 10.31 34.39
C GLY A 155 13.97 9.37 34.96
N ASP A 156 12.91 9.15 34.21
CA ASP A 156 11.98 8.07 34.45
C ASP A 156 12.33 6.92 33.50
N GLU A 157 13.04 5.96 34.08
CA GLU A 157 13.54 4.73 33.50
C GLU A 157 12.38 3.82 33.05
N CYS A 158 12.19 3.64 31.74
CA CYS A 158 11.33 2.59 31.20
C CYS A 158 12.00 1.21 31.42
N VAL A 159 11.81 0.65 32.62
CA VAL A 159 12.25 -0.70 32.96
C VAL A 159 11.43 -1.73 32.16
N TYR A 160 12.03 -2.28 31.12
CA TYR A 160 11.55 -3.50 30.46
C TYR A 160 11.60 -4.66 31.46
N SER A 161 10.43 -5.14 31.89
CA SER A 161 10.32 -6.37 32.68
C SER A 161 10.18 -7.56 31.73
N SER A 162 11.08 -8.53 31.89
CA SER A 162 11.18 -9.78 31.12
C SER A 162 10.13 -10.80 31.53
#